data_AF-A0A0Q9N3J5-F1
#
_entry.id   AF-A0A0Q9N3J5-F1
#
_cell.length_a   1.000
_cell.length_b   1.000
_cell.length_c   1.000
_cell.angle_alpha   90.00
_cell.angle_beta   90.00
_cell.angle_gamma   90.00
#
_symmetry.space_group_name_H-M   'P 1'
#
loop_
_entity.id
_entity.type
_entity.pdbx_description
1 polymer ?
#
loop_
_entity_poly.entity_id
_entity_poly.type
_entity_poly.pdbx_seq_one_letter_code
_entity_poly.pdbx_strand_id
1 'polypeptide(L)'
;MRAGNGLTTLEAKDKRARSVRASLKRLETAGLIRFARSEGKRGDFENYDLLDERGSSGEQQLYKVPGLKEPVATLPPGFILNSWVHVLEDSELALLLMVACGIGSLSGPSVSIPAETRLLHYGIGRDPYSRARKTLELFGLLNVEEVKRHRDGKTEGGENHFLHRFALRTRGFDEDALPTVTAVLKEQLART
;
A
#
# COMPACT_ATOMS: atom_id res chain seq x y z
N MET A 1 54.81 4.56 10.29
CA MET A 1 53.71 3.59 10.25
C MET A 1 52.55 4.25 9.50
N ARG A 2 52.38 3.96 8.20
CA ARG A 2 51.38 4.61 7.34
C ARG A 2 50.05 3.87 7.45
N ALA A 3 49.00 4.54 7.90
CA ALA A 3 47.63 4.06 7.77
C ALA A 3 47.21 4.21 6.30
N GLY A 4 46.79 3.10 5.68
CA GLY A 4 46.33 3.06 4.29
C GLY A 4 44.95 3.69 4.17
N ASN A 5 44.86 4.76 3.38
CA ASN A 5 43.59 5.36 2.95
C ASN A 5 42.96 4.47 1.87
N GLY A 6 42.16 3.49 2.29
CA GLY A 6 41.31 2.71 1.40
C GLY A 6 40.01 3.45 1.12
N LEU A 7 40.04 4.45 0.23
CA LEU A 7 38.82 5.10 -0.26
C LEU A 7 38.19 4.18 -1.32
N THR A 8 37.44 3.16 -0.89
CA THR A 8 36.61 2.38 -1.81
C THR A 8 35.46 3.26 -2.31
N THR A 9 35.62 3.81 -3.52
CA THR A 9 34.51 4.32 -4.34
C THR A 9 33.58 3.15 -4.67
N LEU A 10 32.71 2.80 -3.72
CA LEU A 10 31.56 1.94 -3.96
C LEU A 10 30.63 2.68 -4.92
N GLU A 11 30.72 2.33 -6.19
CA GLU A 11 29.89 2.90 -7.24
C GLU A 11 28.40 2.72 -6.89
N ALA A 12 27.55 3.66 -7.32
CA ALA A 12 26.11 3.59 -7.08
C ALA A 12 25.51 2.24 -7.55
N LYS A 13 26.10 1.63 -8.58
CA LYS A 13 25.77 0.31 -9.09
C LYS A 13 25.97 -0.80 -8.05
N ASP A 14 27.09 -0.80 -7.33
CA ASP A 14 27.37 -1.80 -6.29
C ASP A 14 26.47 -1.66 -5.07
N LYS A 15 26.11 -0.41 -4.71
CA LYS A 15 25.12 -0.15 -3.67
C LYS A 15 23.75 -0.70 -4.07
N ARG A 16 23.30 -0.45 -5.31
CA ARG A 16 22.04 -0.99 -5.84
C ARG A 16 22.05 -2.51 -5.88
N ALA A 17 23.10 -3.13 -6.42
CA ALA A 17 23.22 -4.59 -6.47
C ALA A 17 23.16 -5.23 -5.07
N ARG A 18 23.83 -4.63 -4.08
CA ARG A 18 23.74 -5.08 -2.69
C ARG A 18 22.33 -4.94 -2.11
N SER A 19 21.66 -3.82 -2.39
CA SER A 19 20.28 -3.58 -1.94
C SER A 19 19.32 -4.61 -2.52
N VAL A 20 19.38 -4.88 -3.83
CA VAL A 20 18.54 -5.90 -4.50
C VAL A 20 18.78 -7.29 -3.91
N ARG A 21 20.06 -7.70 -3.75
CA ARG A 21 20.40 -9.00 -3.14
C ARG A 21 19.91 -9.12 -1.70
N ALA A 22 20.00 -8.04 -0.91
CA ALA A 22 19.49 -8.01 0.45
C ALA A 22 17.96 -8.16 0.48
N SER A 23 17.24 -7.49 -0.44
CA SER A 23 15.79 -7.63 -0.56
C SER A 23 15.37 -9.04 -0.94
N LEU A 24 16.01 -9.67 -1.94
CA LEU A 24 15.69 -11.05 -2.33
C LEU A 24 15.93 -12.04 -1.18
N LYS A 25 17.01 -11.88 -0.40
CA LYS A 25 17.23 -12.70 0.80
C LYS A 25 16.15 -12.53 1.86
N ARG A 26 15.64 -11.31 2.04
CA ARG A 26 14.53 -11.04 2.96
C ARG A 26 13.25 -11.73 2.48
N LEU A 27 12.97 -11.69 1.18
CA LEU A 27 11.84 -12.41 0.58
C LEU A 27 11.95 -13.93 0.79
N GLU A 28 13.14 -14.51 0.59
CA GLU A 28 13.38 -15.94 0.87
C GLU A 28 13.16 -16.26 2.35
N THR A 29 13.67 -15.42 3.25
CA THR A 29 13.50 -15.58 4.71
C THR A 29 12.03 -15.49 5.12
N ALA A 30 11.27 -14.62 4.47
CA ALA A 30 9.83 -14.48 4.68
C ALA A 30 9.01 -15.63 4.06
N GLY A 31 9.66 -16.55 3.32
CA GLY A 31 8.99 -17.65 2.63
C GLY A 31 8.20 -17.22 1.40
N LEU A 32 8.53 -16.07 0.79
CA LEU A 32 7.83 -15.52 -0.37
C LEU A 32 8.50 -15.90 -1.71
N ILE A 33 9.77 -16.30 -1.67
CA ILE A 33 10.46 -16.90 -2.81
C ILE A 33 11.27 -18.11 -2.36
N ARG A 34 11.61 -18.97 -3.31
CA ARG A 34 12.55 -20.08 -3.12
C ARG A 34 13.59 -20.05 -4.22
N PHE A 35 14.87 -19.91 -3.87
CA PHE A 35 15.91 -20.04 -4.88
C PHE A 35 16.03 -21.49 -5.33
N ALA A 36 16.21 -21.69 -6.64
CA ALA A 36 16.62 -22.98 -7.17
C ALA A 36 18.03 -23.26 -6.64
N ARG A 37 18.16 -24.14 -5.64
CA ARG A 37 19.48 -24.57 -5.16
C ARG A 37 20.11 -25.44 -6.24
N SER A 38 20.85 -24.83 -7.16
CA SER A 38 21.73 -25.59 -8.04
C SER A 38 22.86 -26.18 -7.21
N GLU A 39 23.09 -27.49 -7.37
CA GLU A 39 24.17 -28.20 -6.70
C GLU A 39 25.50 -27.49 -7.04
N GLY A 40 26.05 -26.76 -6.05
CA GLY A 40 27.39 -26.18 -6.12
C GLY A 40 27.52 -24.68 -6.41
N LYS A 41 26.47 -23.96 -6.85
CA LYS A 41 26.56 -22.49 -7.05
C LYS A 41 25.80 -21.71 -5.99
N ARG A 42 26.54 -21.27 -4.98
CA ARG A 42 26.06 -20.34 -3.95
C ARG A 42 25.90 -18.94 -4.58
N GLY A 43 24.68 -18.45 -4.75
CA GLY A 43 24.42 -17.05 -5.11
C GLY A 43 23.80 -16.79 -6.48
N ASP A 44 23.04 -17.74 -7.03
CA ASP A 44 22.18 -17.46 -8.17
C ASP A 44 20.90 -16.72 -7.69
N PHE A 45 20.84 -15.41 -7.97
CA PHE A 45 19.69 -14.57 -7.67
C PHE A 45 18.74 -14.42 -8.87
N GLU A 46 19.06 -15.05 -10.00
CA GLU A 46 18.30 -14.95 -11.24
C GLU A 46 17.21 -16.02 -11.31
N ASN A 47 17.43 -17.17 -10.66
CA ASN A 47 16.51 -18.30 -10.67
C ASN A 47 15.84 -18.50 -9.30
N TYR A 48 14.58 -18.11 -9.19
CA TYR A 48 13.75 -18.36 -8.01
C TYR A 48 12.29 -18.65 -8.39
N ASP A 49 11.66 -19.50 -7.61
CA ASP A 49 10.23 -19.74 -7.64
C ASP A 49 9.53 -18.73 -6.72
N LEU A 50 8.44 -18.13 -7.21
CA LEU A 50 7.57 -17.29 -6.40
C LEU A 50 6.65 -18.19 -5.56
N LEU A 51 6.57 -17.92 -4.27
CA LEU A 51 5.69 -18.62 -3.33
C LEU A 51 4.45 -17.77 -3.03
N ASP A 52 3.40 -18.40 -2.50
CA ASP A 52 2.16 -17.70 -2.15
C ASP A 52 2.34 -16.73 -0.97
N GLU A 53 1.37 -15.81 -0.82
CA GLU A 53 1.43 -14.70 0.14
C GLU A 53 1.30 -15.16 1.61
N ARG A 54 1.14 -16.46 1.88
CA ARG A 54 1.11 -17.01 3.25
C ARG A 54 2.50 -16.99 3.88
N GLY A 55 3.53 -16.90 3.05
CA GLY A 55 4.93 -16.85 3.48
C GLY A 55 5.28 -18.04 4.35
N SER A 56 5.95 -17.78 5.46
CA SER A 56 6.36 -18.81 6.44
C SER A 56 5.23 -19.32 7.35
N SER A 57 4.01 -18.76 7.24
CA SER A 57 2.84 -19.15 8.03
C SER A 57 2.00 -20.20 7.29
N GLY A 58 2.56 -21.38 7.07
CA GLY A 58 1.85 -22.51 6.45
C GLY A 58 2.74 -23.38 5.57
N GLU A 59 2.12 -24.32 4.86
CA GLU A 59 2.79 -25.06 3.79
C GLU A 59 3.14 -24.12 2.64
N GLN A 60 4.40 -24.09 2.23
CA GLN A 60 4.86 -23.27 1.12
C GLN A 60 4.30 -23.79 -0.21
N GLN A 61 3.44 -23.00 -0.85
CA GLN A 61 2.86 -23.29 -2.15
C GLN A 61 3.44 -22.35 -3.19
N LEU A 62 3.53 -22.81 -4.44
CA LEU A 62 3.89 -21.93 -5.56
C LEU A 62 2.80 -20.89 -5.76
N TYR A 63 3.22 -19.66 -6.04
CA TYR A 63 2.31 -18.58 -6.39
C TYR A 63 1.49 -18.97 -7.62
N LYS A 64 0.20 -18.65 -7.57
CA LYS A 64 -0.72 -18.83 -8.69
C LYS A 64 -1.38 -17.49 -8.97
N VAL A 65 -1.34 -17.09 -10.23
CA VAL A 65 -2.13 -15.96 -10.70
C VAL A 65 -3.61 -16.32 -10.50
N PRO A 66 -4.42 -15.45 -9.86
CA PRO A 66 -5.84 -15.70 -9.68
C PRO A 66 -6.53 -16.07 -11.00
N GLY A 67 -7.36 -17.12 -10.96
CA GLY A 67 -8.13 -17.54 -12.12
C GLY A 67 -9.22 -16.53 -12.49
N LEU A 68 -9.75 -16.62 -13.72
CA LEU A 68 -10.80 -15.72 -14.24
C LEU A 68 -12.10 -15.67 -13.40
N LYS A 69 -12.34 -16.67 -12.55
CA LYS A 69 -13.53 -16.79 -11.71
C LYS A 69 -13.30 -16.34 -10.26
N GLU A 70 -12.06 -16.01 -9.91
CA GLU A 70 -11.74 -15.54 -8.56
C GLU A 70 -12.15 -14.08 -8.42
N PRO A 71 -12.70 -13.69 -7.25
CA PRO A 71 -13.05 -12.29 -7.00
C PRO A 71 -11.76 -11.47 -6.95
N VAL A 72 -11.68 -10.46 -7.81
CA VAL A 72 -10.55 -9.52 -7.87
C VAL A 72 -11.01 -8.11 -7.52
N ALA A 73 -10.16 -7.37 -6.81
CA ALA A 73 -10.32 -5.94 -6.64
C ALA A 73 -9.65 -5.23 -7.82
N THR A 74 -10.33 -4.26 -8.41
CA THR A 74 -9.80 -3.48 -9.54
C THR A 74 -9.40 -2.09 -9.09
N LEU A 75 -8.20 -1.66 -9.48
CA LEU A 75 -7.72 -0.29 -9.32
C LEU A 75 -7.55 0.39 -10.69
N PRO A 76 -7.68 1.72 -10.76
CA PRO A 76 -7.32 2.46 -11.95
C PRO A 76 -5.86 2.18 -12.35
N PRO A 77 -5.54 1.96 -13.64
CA PRO A 77 -4.19 1.65 -14.10
C PRO A 77 -3.13 2.67 -13.65
N GLY A 78 -3.52 3.95 -13.57
CA GLY A 78 -2.70 5.04 -13.07
C GLY A 78 -2.12 4.80 -11.67
N PHE A 79 -2.74 3.96 -10.84
CA PHE A 79 -2.18 3.57 -9.53
C PHE A 79 -0.74 3.03 -9.63
N ILE A 80 -0.48 2.22 -10.65
CA ILE A 80 0.87 1.70 -10.92
C ILE A 80 1.60 2.62 -11.89
N LEU A 81 0.96 3.00 -13.00
CA LEU A 81 1.61 3.73 -14.09
C LEU A 81 2.13 5.12 -13.67
N ASN A 82 1.45 5.77 -12.73
CA ASN A 82 1.81 7.09 -12.22
C ASN A 82 2.46 7.02 -10.83
N SER A 83 2.98 5.85 -10.43
CA SER A 83 3.79 5.65 -9.21
C SER A 83 3.09 5.93 -7.88
N TRP A 84 1.75 5.92 -7.82
CA TRP A 84 1.01 6.10 -6.56
C TRP A 84 1.37 5.07 -5.50
N VAL A 85 1.61 3.81 -5.90
CA VAL A 85 2.05 2.74 -4.99
C VAL A 85 3.34 3.05 -4.22
N HIS A 86 4.18 3.97 -4.74
CA HIS A 86 5.48 4.29 -4.14
C HIS A 86 5.47 5.51 -3.23
N VAL A 87 4.44 6.35 -3.29
CA VAL A 87 4.38 7.61 -2.52
C VAL A 87 3.41 7.57 -1.34
N LEU A 88 2.51 6.57 -1.32
CA LEU A 88 1.52 6.40 -0.27
C LEU A 88 2.12 5.63 0.92
N GLU A 89 1.75 6.03 2.14
CA GLU A 89 2.07 5.29 3.36
C GLU A 89 1.28 3.98 3.43
N ASP A 90 1.74 3.00 4.21
CA ASP A 90 1.07 1.69 4.39
C ASP A 90 -0.41 1.83 4.78
N SER A 91 -0.73 2.81 5.64
CA SER A 91 -2.11 3.07 6.06
C SER A 91 -2.99 3.63 4.95
N GLU A 92 -2.41 4.39 4.02
CA GLU A 92 -3.08 4.97 2.85
C GLU A 92 -3.30 3.89 1.79
N LEU A 93 -2.30 3.05 1.54
CA LEU A 93 -2.43 1.87 0.68
C LEU A 93 -3.51 0.93 1.21
N ALA A 94 -3.50 0.62 2.51
CA ALA A 94 -4.49 -0.25 3.13
C ALA A 94 -5.90 0.32 2.98
N LEU A 95 -6.10 1.62 3.22
CA LEU A 95 -7.40 2.27 3.08
C LEU A 95 -7.87 2.30 1.62
N LEU A 96 -6.97 2.56 0.68
CA LEU A 96 -7.28 2.59 -0.75
C LEU A 96 -7.67 1.21 -1.28
N LEU A 97 -6.92 0.17 -0.90
CA LEU A 97 -7.23 -1.23 -1.22
C LEU A 97 -8.52 -1.70 -0.54
N MET A 98 -8.77 -1.27 0.69
CA MET A 98 -10.03 -1.51 1.38
C MET A 98 -11.23 -0.97 0.59
N VAL A 99 -11.14 0.26 0.07
CA VAL A 99 -12.20 0.85 -0.76
C VAL A 99 -12.34 0.13 -2.10
N ALA A 100 -11.23 -0.27 -2.73
CA ALA A 100 -11.26 -0.99 -4.00
C ALA A 100 -11.86 -2.41 -3.87
N CYS A 101 -11.59 -3.08 -2.75
CA CYS A 101 -12.05 -4.43 -2.46
C CYS A 101 -13.50 -4.45 -1.95
N GLY A 102 -13.86 -3.51 -1.07
CA GLY A 102 -15.22 -3.38 -0.55
C GLY A 102 -15.70 -4.52 0.37
N ILE A 103 -14.84 -5.49 0.71
CA ILE A 103 -15.18 -6.58 1.63
C ILE A 103 -15.59 -6.00 2.99
N GLY A 104 -16.76 -6.41 3.48
CA GLY A 104 -17.34 -5.91 4.73
C GLY A 104 -18.05 -4.57 4.61
N SER A 105 -18.26 -4.06 3.39
CA SER A 105 -19.10 -2.87 3.18
C SER A 105 -20.57 -3.17 3.48
N LEU A 106 -21.24 -2.19 4.09
CA LEU A 106 -22.69 -2.17 4.16
C LEU A 106 -23.27 -2.05 2.74
N SER A 107 -24.48 -2.58 2.55
CA SER A 107 -25.19 -2.53 1.27
C SER A 107 -25.45 -1.07 0.84
N GLY A 108 -25.12 -0.76 -0.41
CA GLY A 108 -25.34 0.56 -0.98
C GLY A 108 -24.44 0.85 -2.19
N PRO A 109 -24.62 2.01 -2.83
CA PRO A 109 -23.83 2.42 -3.99
C PRO A 109 -22.42 2.91 -3.64
N SER A 110 -22.11 3.09 -2.34
CA SER A 110 -20.83 3.59 -1.84
C SER A 110 -20.22 2.60 -0.87
N VAL A 111 -18.90 2.61 -0.75
CA VAL A 111 -18.22 1.77 0.23
C VAL A 111 -18.32 2.39 1.62
N SER A 112 -18.89 1.65 2.56
CA SER A 112 -19.05 2.06 3.96
C SER A 112 -18.79 0.88 4.87
N ILE A 113 -17.62 0.86 5.50
CA ILE A 113 -17.16 -0.28 6.30
C ILE A 113 -17.12 0.13 7.78
N PRO A 114 -17.78 -0.61 8.70
CA PRO A 114 -17.75 -0.35 10.14
C PRO A 114 -16.35 -0.45 10.76
N ALA A 115 -16.14 0.19 11.91
CA ALA A 115 -14.81 0.24 12.55
C ALA A 115 -14.25 -1.14 12.91
N GLU A 116 -15.07 -2.00 13.50
CA GLU A 116 -14.69 -3.38 13.85
C GLU A 116 -14.33 -4.19 12.60
N THR A 117 -15.13 -4.08 11.54
CA THR A 117 -14.89 -4.74 10.26
C THR A 117 -13.60 -4.27 9.59
N ARG A 118 -13.28 -2.96 9.65
CA ARG A 118 -12.02 -2.42 9.13
C ARG A 118 -10.81 -2.98 9.88
N LEU A 119 -10.90 -3.06 11.20
CA LEU A 119 -9.83 -3.62 12.02
C LEU A 119 -9.66 -5.11 11.75
N LEU A 120 -10.76 -5.87 11.68
CA LEU A 120 -10.75 -7.32 11.47
C LEU A 120 -10.18 -7.72 10.10
N HIS A 121 -10.66 -7.09 9.02
CA HIS A 121 -10.30 -7.51 7.66
C HIS A 121 -9.05 -6.80 7.11
N TYR A 122 -8.72 -5.61 7.61
CA TYR A 122 -7.67 -4.77 7.02
C TYR A 122 -6.62 -4.32 8.04
N GLY A 123 -6.79 -4.62 9.34
CA GLY A 123 -5.86 -4.19 10.38
C GLY A 123 -5.82 -2.68 10.61
N ILE A 124 -6.81 -1.93 10.11
CA ILE A 124 -6.78 -0.46 10.15
C ILE A 124 -7.50 0.05 11.42
N GLY A 125 -6.72 0.51 12.39
CA GLY A 125 -7.20 1.19 13.58
C GLY A 125 -7.76 2.60 13.33
N ARG A 126 -8.32 3.23 14.37
CA ARG A 126 -8.98 4.55 14.28
C ARG A 126 -8.06 5.66 13.77
N ASP A 127 -6.85 5.77 14.31
CA ASP A 127 -5.96 6.89 14.00
C ASP A 127 -5.35 6.77 12.59
N PRO A 128 -4.79 5.60 12.18
CA PRO A 128 -4.37 5.38 10.80
C PRO A 128 -5.49 5.63 9.80
N TYR A 129 -6.71 5.15 10.11
CA TYR A 129 -7.89 5.40 9.28
C TYR A 129 -8.20 6.90 9.11
N SER A 130 -8.20 7.64 10.21
CA SER A 130 -8.53 9.08 10.20
C SER A 130 -7.53 9.90 9.38
N ARG A 131 -6.23 9.59 9.54
CA ARG A 131 -5.15 10.26 8.80
C ARG A 131 -5.18 9.88 7.31
N ALA A 132 -5.16 8.58 7.01
CA ALA A 132 -5.15 8.07 5.64
C ALA A 132 -6.33 8.59 4.83
N ARG A 133 -7.52 8.65 5.42
CA ARG A 133 -8.72 9.20 4.77
C ARG A 133 -8.50 10.63 4.28
N LYS A 134 -8.03 11.51 5.18
CA LYS A 134 -7.82 12.92 4.87
C LYS A 134 -6.71 13.08 3.83
N THR A 135 -5.63 12.31 3.95
CA THR A 135 -4.53 12.37 2.99
C THR A 135 -4.97 11.96 1.59
N LEU A 136 -5.68 10.83 1.46
CA LEU A 136 -6.16 10.34 0.16
C LEU A 136 -7.20 11.26 -0.48
N GLU A 137 -8.03 11.93 0.33
CA GLU A 137 -8.95 12.97 -0.13
C GLU A 137 -8.17 14.20 -0.63
N LEU A 138 -7.13 14.64 0.09
CA LEU A 138 -6.25 15.74 -0.32
C LEU A 138 -5.49 15.45 -1.61
N PHE A 139 -5.03 14.21 -1.80
CA PHE A 139 -4.39 13.77 -3.04
C PHE A 139 -5.38 13.57 -4.19
N GLY A 140 -6.69 13.73 -3.94
CA GLY A 140 -7.71 13.57 -4.96
C GLY A 140 -7.94 12.13 -5.41
N LEU A 141 -7.52 11.14 -4.60
CA LEU A 141 -7.68 9.71 -4.90
C LEU A 141 -9.00 9.13 -4.37
N LEU A 142 -9.55 9.73 -3.32
CA LEU A 142 -10.83 9.35 -2.73
C LEU A 142 -11.81 10.52 -2.72
N ASN A 143 -13.06 10.21 -3.01
CA ASN A 143 -14.19 11.04 -2.61
C ASN A 143 -14.70 10.51 -1.27
N VAL A 144 -14.79 11.41 -0.28
CA VAL A 144 -15.31 11.09 1.04
C VAL A 144 -16.57 11.90 1.28
N GLU A 145 -17.68 11.21 1.48
CA GLU A 145 -18.91 11.84 1.95
C GLU A 145 -19.03 11.63 3.47
N GLU A 146 -19.05 12.75 4.19
CA GLU A 146 -19.34 12.78 5.62
C GLU A 146 -20.86 12.92 5.84
N VAL A 147 -21.52 11.81 6.18
CA VAL A 147 -22.96 11.82 6.44
C VAL A 147 -23.23 12.45 7.80
N LYS A 148 -24.05 13.51 7.84
CA LYS A 148 -24.54 14.18 9.06
C LYS A 148 -23.43 14.59 10.05
N ARG A 149 -22.32 15.11 9.53
CA ARG A 149 -21.30 15.82 10.32
C ARG A 149 -21.33 17.30 9.96
N HIS A 150 -21.42 18.17 10.95
CA HIS A 150 -21.29 19.60 10.73
C HIS A 150 -19.84 19.96 10.38
N ARG A 151 -19.62 21.11 9.72
CA ARG A 151 -18.28 21.64 9.35
C ARG A 151 -17.32 21.80 10.55
N ASP A 152 -17.85 21.78 11.76
CA ASP A 152 -17.15 21.89 13.04
C ASP A 152 -16.86 20.53 13.71
N GLY A 153 -17.17 19.42 13.04
CA GLY A 153 -16.86 18.06 13.50
C GLY A 153 -17.78 17.50 14.58
N LYS A 154 -18.84 18.22 14.97
CA LYS A 154 -19.86 17.74 15.93
C LYS A 154 -21.00 17.03 15.21
N THR A 155 -21.48 15.94 15.80
CA THR A 155 -22.66 15.19 15.35
C THR A 155 -23.86 15.54 16.22
N GLU A 156 -24.98 15.95 15.63
CA GLU A 156 -26.25 16.03 16.36
C GLU A 156 -26.83 14.62 16.55
N GLY A 157 -27.07 14.25 17.82
CA GLY A 157 -28.15 13.36 18.26
C GLY A 157 -28.21 11.92 17.73
N GLY A 158 -27.87 10.97 18.61
CA GLY A 158 -28.49 9.63 18.66
C GLY A 158 -27.75 8.51 17.93
N GLU A 159 -27.06 7.67 18.70
CA GLU A 159 -26.61 6.26 18.52
C GLU A 159 -26.00 5.77 17.19
N ASN A 160 -26.08 6.51 16.10
CA ASN A 160 -25.55 6.12 14.80
C ASN A 160 -24.45 7.11 14.39
N HIS A 161 -23.20 6.76 14.73
CA HIS A 161 -22.06 7.35 14.04
C HIS A 161 -22.16 6.97 12.56
N PHE A 162 -22.71 7.86 11.74
CA PHE A 162 -22.83 7.59 10.31
C PHE A 162 -21.43 7.32 9.74
N LEU A 163 -21.31 6.16 9.11
CA LEU A 163 -20.08 5.73 8.50
C LEU A 163 -19.73 6.65 7.33
N HIS A 164 -18.43 6.86 7.11
CA HIS A 164 -17.98 7.57 5.92
C HIS A 164 -18.35 6.72 4.70
N ARG A 165 -18.80 7.41 3.65
CA ARG A 165 -19.06 6.80 2.34
C ARG A 165 -17.89 7.14 1.43
N PHE A 166 -17.36 6.12 0.79
CA PHE A 166 -16.17 6.22 -0.06
C PHE A 166 -16.50 5.89 -1.50
N ALA A 167 -15.80 6.58 -2.40
CA ALA A 167 -15.66 6.20 -3.79
C ALA A 167 -14.24 6.51 -4.28
N LEU A 168 -13.66 5.61 -5.08
CA LEU A 168 -12.40 5.90 -5.78
C LEU A 168 -12.64 7.03 -6.79
N ARG A 169 -11.79 8.05 -6.75
CA ARG A 169 -11.81 9.12 -7.74
C ARG A 169 -10.84 8.74 -8.86
N THR A 170 -11.35 8.00 -9.85
CA THR A 170 -10.56 7.43 -10.95
C THR A 170 -9.65 8.44 -11.64
N ARG A 171 -10.16 9.66 -11.91
CA ARG A 171 -9.39 10.75 -12.52
C ARG A 171 -8.18 11.20 -11.70
N GLY A 172 -8.19 11.04 -10.38
CA GLY A 172 -7.04 11.40 -9.54
C GLY A 172 -5.82 10.52 -9.81
N PHE A 173 -6.05 9.30 -10.29
CA PHE A 173 -4.97 8.38 -10.64
C PHE A 173 -4.32 8.72 -11.98
N ASP A 174 -4.91 9.60 -12.80
CA ASP A 174 -4.32 10.03 -14.08
C ASP A 174 -3.17 11.03 -13.88
N GLU A 175 -3.08 11.64 -12.69
CA GLU A 175 -2.02 12.57 -12.31
C GLU A 175 -0.73 11.83 -11.89
N ASP A 176 0.44 12.42 -12.16
CA ASP A 176 1.73 11.94 -11.65
C ASP A 176 1.80 12.11 -10.12
N ALA A 177 2.02 11.00 -9.41
CA ALA A 177 1.87 10.94 -7.97
C ALA A 177 2.88 11.84 -7.24
N LEU A 178 4.16 11.79 -7.61
CA LEU A 178 5.20 12.52 -6.87
C LEU A 178 5.05 14.04 -6.97
N PRO A 179 4.83 14.64 -8.16
CA PRO A 179 4.53 16.07 -8.27
C PRO A 179 3.27 16.47 -7.48
N THR A 180 2.20 15.66 -7.58
CA THR A 180 0.93 15.93 -6.89
C THR A 180 1.10 15.95 -5.37
N VAL A 181 1.68 14.90 -4.81
CA VAL A 181 1.95 14.82 -3.36
C VAL A 181 2.85 15.97 -2.90
N THR A 182 3.91 16.26 -3.66
CA THR A 182 4.84 17.35 -3.33
C THR A 182 4.13 18.71 -3.31
N ALA A 183 3.27 18.99 -4.28
CA ALA A 183 2.50 20.22 -4.36
C ALA A 183 1.56 20.35 -3.15
N VAL A 184 0.79 19.30 -2.85
CA VAL A 184 -0.13 19.27 -1.70
C VAL A 184 0.63 19.48 -0.38
N LEU A 185 1.75 18.80 -0.17
CA LEU A 185 2.55 18.96 1.04
C LEU A 185 3.11 20.38 1.20
N LYS A 186 3.59 20.99 0.11
CA LYS A 186 4.05 22.39 0.11
C LYS A 186 2.92 23.35 0.49
N GLU A 187 1.71 23.15 -0.04
CA GLU A 187 0.55 23.96 0.32
C GLU A 187 0.17 23.80 1.80
N GLN A 188 0.24 22.59 2.36
CA GLN A 188 -0.05 22.37 3.78
C GLN A 188 0.99 23.04 4.69
N LEU A 189 2.27 22.97 4.32
CA LEU A 189 3.34 23.64 5.06
C LEU A 189 3.20 25.17 5.01
N ALA A 190 2.75 25.74 3.90
CA ALA A 190 2.53 27.18 3.77
C ALA A 190 1.32 27.71 4.56
N ARG A 191 0.42 26.84 5.00
CA ARG A 191 -0.76 27.19 5.81
C ARG A 191 -0.51 27.09 7.32
N THR A 192 0.66 26.60 7.70
CA THR A 192 1.10 26.41 9.09
C THR A 192 1.95 27.59 9.53
#